data_AF-A0A7S0X5P7-F1
#
_entry.id   AF-A0A7S0X5P7-F1
#
_cell.length_a   1.000
_cell.length_b   1.000
_cell.length_c   1.000
_cell.angle_alpha   90.00
_cell.angle_beta   90.00
_cell.angle_gamma   90.00
#
_symmetry.space_group_name_H-M   'P 1'
#
loop_
_entity.id
_entity.type
_entity.pdbx_description
1 polymer ?
#
loop_
_entity_poly.entity_id
_entity_poly.type
_entity_poly.pdbx_seq_one_letter_code
_entity_poly.pdbx_strand_id
1 'polypeptide(L)'
;VAPLLGNGGVARKAKSVTMMGLIRGPSAENLGAPPVRDWVDPGLALCYVLHCADISNPARPFALANRWGEKITEEFYKQGDKERELGIRVLAFYDRRLAKPGTVAANQGNFIDFVCTPTFEALTTMLPAAAGLMLYHLRLNREKYKAIADQAEAERRSGGGR
;
A
#
# COMPACT_ATOMS: atom_id res chain seq x y z
N VAL A 1 -17.22 -45.51 27.01
CA VAL A 1 -16.94 -45.73 25.57
C VAL A 1 -16.44 -44.42 24.96
N ALA A 2 -15.12 -44.28 24.95
CA ALA A 2 -14.25 -43.46 24.10
C ALA A 2 -12.85 -44.06 24.33
N PRO A 3 -12.01 -44.26 23.30
CA PRO A 3 -11.15 -43.15 22.88
C PRO A 3 -10.80 -43.08 21.37
N LEU A 4 -10.57 -41.83 20.94
CA LEU A 4 -9.45 -41.31 20.13
C LEU A 4 -8.91 -42.15 18.96
N LEU A 5 -9.21 -41.71 17.73
CA LEU A 5 -8.27 -41.74 16.60
C LEU A 5 -8.42 -40.44 15.78
N GLY A 6 -7.54 -39.48 16.05
CA GLY A 6 -7.33 -38.33 15.19
C GLY A 6 -6.41 -38.75 14.03
N ASN A 7 -6.96 -38.78 12.82
CA ASN A 7 -6.20 -39.11 11.62
C ASN A 7 -5.86 -37.84 10.82
N GLY A 8 -4.65 -37.86 10.25
CA GLY A 8 -3.87 -36.73 9.79
C GLY A 8 -4.55 -35.80 8.79
N GLY A 9 -4.54 -34.50 9.11
CA GLY A 9 -4.67 -33.41 8.15
C GLY A 9 -3.29 -32.87 7.81
N VAL A 10 -2.68 -33.35 6.72
CA VAL A 10 -1.49 -32.73 6.12
C VAL A 10 -1.93 -31.41 5.48
N ALA A 11 -1.79 -30.31 6.20
CA ALA A 11 -1.97 -28.98 5.66
C ALA A 11 -0.82 -28.66 4.68
N ARG A 12 -1.12 -28.69 3.37
CA ARG A 12 -0.21 -28.14 2.36
C ARG A 12 -0.14 -26.62 2.56
N LYS A 13 0.99 -26.12 3.08
CA LYS A 13 1.31 -24.69 3.02
C LYS A 13 1.42 -24.27 1.55
N ALA A 14 0.52 -23.41 1.11
CA ALA A 14 0.68 -22.68 -0.15
C ALA A 14 1.95 -21.83 -0.04
N LYS A 15 2.99 -22.14 -0.83
CA LYS A 15 4.15 -21.28 -0.98
C LYS A 15 3.75 -20.12 -1.89
N SER A 16 3.29 -19.02 -1.32
CA SER A 16 3.34 -17.73 -2.01
C SER A 16 4.82 -17.38 -2.13
N VAL A 17 5.41 -17.65 -3.29
CA VAL A 17 6.70 -17.07 -3.67
C VAL A 17 6.41 -15.63 -4.07
N THR A 18 6.22 -14.78 -3.06
CA THR A 18 6.10 -13.33 -3.25
C THR A 18 7.51 -12.78 -3.44
N MET A 19 7.69 -11.85 -4.38
CA MET A 19 8.94 -11.10 -4.62
C MET A 19 9.60 -10.54 -3.34
N MET A 20 8.82 -10.42 -2.25
CA MET A 20 9.26 -10.07 -0.89
C MET A 20 10.24 -11.06 -0.24
N GLY A 21 10.29 -12.33 -0.66
CA GLY A 21 11.20 -13.34 -0.09
C GLY A 21 12.68 -13.11 -0.42
N LEU A 22 12.98 -12.32 -1.45
CA LEU A 22 14.34 -11.99 -1.88
C LEU A 22 14.92 -10.74 -1.19
N ILE A 23 14.11 -9.99 -0.44
CA ILE A 23 14.49 -8.63 -0.01
C ILE A 23 14.29 -8.47 1.50
N ARG A 24 15.03 -9.27 2.29
CA ARG A 24 15.28 -8.97 3.71
C ARG A 24 16.76 -8.73 3.91
N GLY A 25 17.12 -7.51 4.30
CA GLY A 25 18.49 -7.14 4.69
C GLY A 25 18.50 -6.09 5.82
N PRO A 26 19.41 -6.20 6.81
CA PRO A 26 19.49 -5.34 8.00
C PRO A 26 20.03 -3.92 7.71
N SER A 27 19.94 -3.07 8.75
CA SER A 27 20.30 -1.65 8.77
C SER A 27 21.68 -1.31 8.17
N ALA A 28 21.73 -0.15 7.53
CA ALA A 28 22.72 0.43 6.62
C ALA A 28 24.20 0.42 6.99
N GLU A 29 24.58 0.19 8.24
CA GLU A 29 25.92 0.54 8.69
C GLU A 29 26.89 -0.64 8.76
N ASN A 30 26.46 -1.87 8.45
CA ASN A 30 27.39 -3.01 8.39
C ASN A 30 26.84 -4.23 7.64
N LEU A 31 27.00 -4.32 6.32
CA LEU A 31 26.52 -5.50 5.57
C LEU A 31 27.49 -6.22 4.65
N GLY A 32 28.68 -5.69 4.37
CA GLY A 32 29.61 -6.38 3.44
C GLY A 32 28.99 -6.70 2.07
N ALA A 33 27.86 -6.08 1.73
CA ALA A 33 27.18 -6.28 0.46
C ALA A 33 27.97 -5.53 -0.62
N PRO A 34 28.16 -6.15 -1.79
CA PRO A 34 28.88 -5.50 -2.87
C PRO A 34 28.12 -4.24 -3.33
N PRO A 35 28.82 -3.22 -3.85
CA PRO A 35 28.19 -2.07 -4.49
C PRO A 35 27.13 -2.48 -5.51
N VAL A 36 26.05 -1.69 -5.67
CA VAL A 36 24.93 -2.01 -6.59
C VAL A 36 25.39 -2.33 -8.01
N ARG A 37 26.45 -1.67 -8.50
CA ARG A 37 27.06 -1.93 -9.82
C ARG A 37 27.57 -3.37 -10.01
N ASP A 38 27.83 -4.07 -8.91
CA ASP A 38 28.41 -5.41 -8.88
C ASP A 38 27.33 -6.47 -8.57
N TRP A 39 26.05 -6.09 -8.51
CA TRP A 39 24.94 -7.02 -8.35
C TRP A 39 24.68 -7.80 -9.64
N VAL A 40 23.96 -8.93 -9.55
CA VAL A 40 23.61 -9.78 -10.70
C VAL A 40 22.88 -8.99 -11.80
N ASP A 41 22.01 -8.06 -11.39
CA ASP A 41 21.31 -7.15 -12.29
C ASP A 41 21.20 -5.75 -11.66
N PRO A 42 22.18 -4.86 -11.94
CA PRO A 42 22.14 -3.47 -11.47
C PRO A 42 21.01 -2.67 -12.13
N GLY A 43 20.57 -3.07 -13.33
CA GLY A 43 19.46 -2.42 -14.04
C GLY A 43 18.15 -2.62 -13.32
N LEU A 44 17.89 -3.82 -12.80
CA LEU A 44 16.72 -4.12 -11.99
C LEU A 44 16.69 -3.25 -10.71
N ALA A 45 17.84 -3.05 -10.06
CA ALA A 45 17.92 -2.18 -8.88
C ALA A 45 17.54 -0.73 -9.22
N LEU A 46 18.00 -0.20 -10.36
CA LEU A 46 17.63 1.14 -10.82
C LEU A 46 16.14 1.25 -11.17
N CYS A 47 15.60 0.25 -11.87
CA CYS A 47 14.15 0.18 -12.17
C CYS A 47 13.31 0.16 -10.89
N TYR A 48 13.78 -0.55 -9.86
CA TYR A 48 13.10 -0.60 -8.58
C TYR A 48 13.11 0.75 -7.85
N VAL A 49 14.26 1.43 -7.82
CA VAL A 49 14.36 2.78 -7.24
C VAL A 49 13.45 3.76 -7.98
N LEU A 50 13.41 3.70 -9.32
CA LEU A 50 12.52 4.51 -10.13
C LEU A 50 11.04 4.22 -9.82
N HIS A 51 10.67 2.96 -9.68
CA HIS A 51 9.32 2.57 -9.26
C HIS A 51 8.96 3.14 -7.88
N CYS A 52 9.87 3.05 -6.90
CA CYS A 52 9.66 3.65 -5.58
C CYS A 52 9.44 5.16 -5.66
N ALA A 53 10.15 5.86 -6.56
CA ALA A 53 9.99 7.29 -6.76
C ALA A 53 8.60 7.63 -7.33
N ASP A 54 8.11 6.85 -8.30
CA ASP A 54 6.81 7.01 -8.94
C ASP A 54 5.64 6.93 -7.93
N ILE A 55 5.71 5.97 -7.00
CA ILE A 55 4.67 5.78 -5.97
C ILE A 55 4.98 6.51 -4.64
N SER A 56 5.92 7.47 -4.62
CA SER A 56 6.39 8.11 -3.38
C SER A 56 5.41 9.10 -2.74
N ASN A 57 4.29 9.43 -3.40
CA ASN A 57 3.34 10.45 -2.94
C ASN A 57 2.81 10.22 -1.50
N PRO A 58 2.44 8.99 -1.08
CA PRO A 58 1.98 8.75 0.28
C PRO A 58 3.05 8.94 1.35
N ALA A 59 4.34 8.97 0.97
CA ALA A 59 5.49 9.20 1.85
C ALA A 59 5.92 10.68 1.93
N ARG A 60 5.13 11.61 1.41
CA ARG A 60 5.34 13.07 1.55
C ARG A 60 4.67 13.60 2.83
N PRO A 61 4.97 14.82 3.30
CA PRO A 61 4.20 15.45 4.36
C PRO A 61 2.69 15.43 4.06
N PHE A 62 1.87 15.20 5.09
CA PHE A 62 0.45 14.86 4.94
C PHE A 62 -0.35 15.77 3.99
N ALA A 63 -0.12 17.09 4.02
CA ALA A 63 -0.83 18.02 3.15
C ALA A 63 -0.60 17.74 1.65
N LEU A 64 0.61 17.31 1.27
CA LEU A 64 0.93 16.92 -0.10
C LEU A 64 0.41 15.52 -0.40
N ALA A 65 0.62 14.57 0.50
CA ALA A 65 0.13 13.20 0.34
C ALA A 65 -1.40 13.17 0.14
N ASN A 66 -2.14 13.94 0.93
CA ASN A 66 -3.59 14.05 0.82
C ASN A 66 -4.03 14.67 -0.50
N ARG A 67 -3.39 15.77 -0.93
CA ARG A 67 -3.68 16.40 -2.21
C ARG A 67 -3.46 15.46 -3.39
N TRP A 68 -2.38 14.67 -3.37
CA TRP A 68 -2.13 13.66 -4.39
C TRP A 68 -3.14 12.52 -4.33
N GLY A 69 -3.51 12.07 -3.13
CA GLY A 69 -4.54 11.05 -2.93
C GLY A 69 -5.92 11.47 -3.47
N GLU A 70 -6.29 12.74 -3.31
CA GLU A 70 -7.51 13.32 -3.88
C GLU A 70 -7.44 13.38 -5.41
N LYS A 71 -6.31 13.84 -5.97
CA LYS A 71 -6.11 13.95 -7.42
C LYS A 71 -6.22 12.61 -8.13
N ILE A 72 -5.54 11.57 -7.63
CA ILE A 72 -5.58 10.26 -8.25
C ILE A 72 -6.97 9.62 -8.12
N THR A 73 -7.66 9.87 -7.00
CA THR A 73 -9.04 9.38 -6.83
C THR A 73 -10.00 10.06 -7.80
N GLU A 74 -9.87 11.37 -8.02
CA GLU A 74 -10.67 12.07 -9.02
C GLU A 74 -10.38 11.59 -10.45
N GLU A 75 -9.13 11.24 -10.76
CA GLU A 75 -8.77 10.62 -12.05
C GLU A 75 -9.45 9.27 -12.24
N PHE A 76 -9.44 8.40 -11.23
CA PHE A 76 -10.16 7.13 -11.25
C PHE A 76 -11.67 7.32 -11.43
N TYR A 77 -12.25 8.33 -10.80
CA TYR A 77 -13.66 8.63 -10.97
C TYR A 77 -13.99 9.12 -12.38
N LYS A 78 -13.15 9.97 -12.97
CA LYS A 78 -13.31 10.38 -14.38
C LYS A 78 -13.22 9.20 -15.34
N GLN A 79 -12.34 8.24 -15.06
CA GLN A 79 -12.30 7.00 -15.83
C GLN A 79 -13.61 6.22 -15.67
N GLY A 80 -14.11 6.04 -14.45
CA GLY A 80 -15.38 5.33 -14.22
C GLY A 80 -16.59 6.01 -14.85
N ASP A 81 -16.61 7.35 -14.87
CA ASP A 81 -17.63 8.12 -15.58
C ASP A 81 -17.55 7.85 -17.10
N LYS A 82 -16.34 7.82 -17.66
CA LYS A 82 -16.14 7.52 -19.08
C LYS A 82 -16.50 6.09 -19.46
N GLU A 83 -16.12 5.13 -18.63
CA GLU A 83 -16.52 3.72 -18.78
C GLU A 83 -18.05 3.60 -18.83
N ARG A 84 -18.76 4.33 -17.96
CA ARG A 84 -20.22 4.34 -17.94
C ARG A 84 -20.84 4.91 -19.20
N GLU A 85 -20.34 6.04 -19.68
CA GLU A 85 -20.79 6.65 -20.95
C GLU A 85 -20.66 5.69 -22.13
N LEU A 86 -19.60 4.88 -22.13
CA LEU A 86 -19.31 3.90 -23.17
C LEU A 86 -20.07 2.57 -22.98
N GLY A 87 -20.91 2.45 -21.95
CA GLY A 87 -21.60 1.19 -21.63
C GLY A 87 -20.67 0.09 -21.11
N ILE A 88 -19.45 0.43 -20.69
CA ILE A 88 -18.47 -0.48 -20.09
C ILE A 88 -18.81 -0.65 -18.61
N ARG A 89 -18.64 -1.87 -18.10
CA ARG A 89 -18.81 -2.15 -16.67
C ARG A 89 -17.79 -1.36 -15.85
N VAL A 90 -18.28 -0.47 -15.01
CA VAL A 90 -17.47 0.33 -14.07
C VAL A 90 -17.07 -0.50 -12.86
N LEU A 91 -15.79 -0.47 -12.49
CA LEU A 91 -15.31 -1.07 -11.24
C LEU A 91 -15.76 -0.26 -10.03
N ALA A 92 -16.11 -0.92 -8.93
CA ALA A 92 -16.62 -0.25 -7.73
C ALA A 92 -15.66 0.83 -7.18
N PHE A 93 -14.35 0.62 -7.33
CA PHE A 93 -13.32 1.57 -6.92
C PHE A 93 -13.30 2.85 -7.78
N TYR A 94 -13.78 2.78 -9.03
CA TYR A 94 -13.88 3.89 -9.98
C TYR A 94 -15.27 4.55 -9.98
N ASP A 95 -16.25 3.99 -9.28
CA ASP A 95 -17.61 4.53 -9.24
C ASP A 95 -17.79 5.54 -8.11
N ARG A 96 -17.70 6.83 -8.42
CA ARG A 96 -17.93 7.91 -7.43
C ARG A 96 -19.31 7.87 -6.77
N ARG A 97 -20.31 7.21 -7.37
CA ARG A 97 -21.65 7.09 -6.78
C ARG A 97 -21.69 6.10 -5.62
N LEU A 98 -20.68 5.23 -5.52
CA LEU A 98 -20.48 4.33 -4.39
C LEU A 98 -19.57 4.92 -3.30
N ALA A 99 -18.95 6.08 -3.57
CA ALA A 99 -18.09 6.75 -2.62
C ALA A 99 -18.89 7.26 -1.42
N LYS A 100 -18.29 7.13 -0.23
CA LYS A 100 -18.84 7.58 1.04
C LYS A 100 -17.86 8.56 1.68
N PRO A 101 -18.30 9.36 2.66
CA PRO A 101 -17.37 10.08 3.53
C PRO A 101 -16.30 9.12 4.06
N GLY A 102 -15.03 9.51 3.91
CA GLY A 102 -13.87 8.72 4.30
C GLY A 102 -13.36 7.73 3.23
N THR A 103 -14.01 7.55 2.08
CA THR A 103 -13.56 6.60 1.03
C THR A 103 -12.14 6.88 0.56
N VAL A 104 -11.79 8.15 0.29
CA VAL A 104 -10.42 8.53 -0.11
C VAL A 104 -9.42 8.11 0.96
N ALA A 105 -9.68 8.45 2.23
CA ALA A 105 -8.79 8.13 3.33
C ALA A 105 -8.62 6.62 3.53
N ALA A 106 -9.72 5.85 3.45
CA ALA A 106 -9.67 4.39 3.53
C ALA A 106 -8.82 3.79 2.39
N ASN A 107 -9.02 4.26 1.16
CA ASN A 107 -8.27 3.80 0.00
C ASN A 107 -6.78 4.14 0.10
N GLN A 108 -6.44 5.36 0.52
CA GLN A 108 -5.05 5.76 0.73
C GLN A 108 -4.40 4.96 1.87
N GLY A 109 -5.13 4.69 2.97
CA GLY A 109 -4.66 3.81 4.04
C GLY A 109 -4.33 2.40 3.54
N ASN A 110 -5.23 1.80 2.75
CA ASN A 110 -4.99 0.49 2.14
C ASN A 110 -3.79 0.51 1.17
N PHE A 111 -3.64 1.55 0.37
CA PHE A 111 -2.49 1.69 -0.53
C PHE A 111 -1.17 1.80 0.22
N ILE A 112 -1.16 2.50 1.36
CA ILE A 112 0.00 2.54 2.26
C ILE A 112 0.30 1.16 2.83
N ASP A 113 -0.71 0.48 3.38
CA ASP A 113 -0.55 -0.79 4.09
C ASP A 113 -0.11 -1.92 3.14
N PHE A 114 -0.72 -2.00 1.95
CA PHE A 114 -0.55 -3.16 1.06
C PHE A 114 0.42 -2.94 -0.11
N VAL A 115 0.76 -1.70 -0.45
CA VAL A 115 1.66 -1.40 -1.59
C VAL A 115 2.89 -0.63 -1.14
N CYS A 116 2.71 0.54 -0.53
CA CYS A 116 3.84 1.45 -0.29
C CYS A 116 4.78 0.94 0.80
N THR A 117 4.24 0.52 1.95
CA THR A 117 5.05 0.04 3.09
C THR A 117 5.96 -1.12 2.70
N PRO A 118 5.45 -2.24 2.15
CA PRO A 118 6.34 -3.35 1.79
C PRO A 118 7.35 -2.98 0.68
N THR A 119 6.97 -2.07 -0.23
CA THR A 119 7.88 -1.57 -1.27
C THR A 119 9.02 -0.75 -0.66
N PHE A 120 8.73 0.14 0.29
CA PHE A 120 9.79 0.99 0.88
C PHE A 120 10.59 0.26 1.97
N GLU A 121 10.04 -0.78 2.61
CA GLU A 121 10.82 -1.67 3.47
C GLU A 121 11.93 -2.36 2.67
N ALA A 122 11.60 -2.92 1.51
CA ALA A 122 12.56 -3.54 0.61
C ALA A 122 13.63 -2.55 0.09
N LEU A 123 13.26 -1.28 -0.14
CA LEU A 123 14.19 -0.21 -0.52
C LEU A 123 15.28 0.06 0.52
N THR A 124 15.05 -0.28 1.81
CA THR A 124 16.03 -0.11 2.89
C THR A 124 17.37 -0.80 2.61
N THR A 125 17.34 -1.89 1.84
CA THR A 125 18.55 -2.64 1.44
C THR A 125 19.47 -1.86 0.50
N MET A 126 18.94 -0.88 -0.24
CA MET A 126 19.68 -0.08 -1.22
C MET A 126 19.88 1.37 -0.77
N LEU A 127 18.82 1.99 -0.25
CA LEU A 127 18.79 3.42 0.10
C LEU A 127 18.18 3.61 1.50
N PRO A 128 18.86 3.15 2.57
CA PRO A 128 18.30 3.10 3.92
C PRO A 128 17.92 4.47 4.49
N ALA A 129 18.71 5.52 4.22
CA ALA A 129 18.39 6.86 4.67
C ALA A 129 17.09 7.39 4.03
N ALA A 130 16.92 7.19 2.72
CA ALA A 130 15.71 7.60 2.01
C ALA A 130 14.51 6.75 2.43
N ALA A 131 14.67 5.42 2.47
CA ALA A 131 13.63 4.49 2.91
C ALA A 131 13.16 4.80 4.33
N GLY A 132 14.08 5.08 5.26
CA GLY A 132 13.75 5.44 6.63
C GLY A 132 12.86 6.70 6.73
N LEU A 133 13.19 7.74 5.97
CA LEU A 133 12.35 8.95 5.91
C LEU A 133 10.98 8.67 5.27
N MET A 134 10.96 7.86 4.21
CA MET A 134 9.70 7.51 3.53
C MET A 134 8.78 6.69 4.44
N LEU A 135 9.31 5.67 5.12
CA LEU A 135 8.58 4.84 6.08
C LEU A 135 8.06 5.64 7.28
N TYR A 136 8.85 6.60 7.77
CA TYR A 136 8.42 7.53 8.80
C TYR A 136 7.16 8.31 8.39
N HIS A 137 7.16 8.89 7.19
CA HIS A 137 5.99 9.61 6.69
C HIS A 137 4.80 8.70 6.38
N LEU A 138 5.04 7.50 5.84
CA LEU A 138 3.97 6.51 5.64
C LEU A 138 3.23 6.23 6.95
N ARG A 139 3.96 5.94 8.03
CA ARG A 139 3.34 5.68 9.35
C ARG A 139 2.47 6.84 9.82
N LEU A 140 3.00 8.06 9.80
CA LEU A 140 2.25 9.25 10.24
C LEU A 140 1.02 9.51 9.37
N ASN A 141 1.14 9.37 8.05
CA ASN A 141 0.04 9.59 7.13
C ASN A 141 -1.02 8.49 7.27
N ARG A 142 -0.60 7.24 7.50
CA ARG A 142 -1.50 6.13 7.76
C ARG A 142 -2.35 6.42 9.00
N GLU A 143 -1.74 6.84 10.11
CA GLU A 143 -2.46 7.20 11.34
C GLU A 143 -3.50 8.30 11.08
N LYS A 144 -3.15 9.34 10.31
CA LYS A 144 -4.09 10.41 9.93
C LYS A 144 -5.23 9.92 9.05
N TYR A 145 -4.96 9.13 8.03
CA TYR A 145 -6.00 8.55 7.20
C TYR A 145 -6.91 7.61 7.99
N LYS A 146 -6.36 6.87 8.97
CA LYS A 146 -7.16 6.08 9.90
C LYS A 146 -8.16 6.95 10.64
N ALA A 147 -7.69 8.03 11.26
CA ALA A 147 -8.53 8.93 12.03
C ALA A 147 -9.66 9.54 11.18
N ILE A 148 -9.35 9.97 9.96
CA ILE A 148 -10.34 10.52 9.02
C ILE A 148 -11.39 9.47 8.64
N ALA A 149 -10.95 8.23 8.32
CA ALA A 149 -11.87 7.16 7.96
C ALA A 149 -12.77 6.73 9.14
N ASP A 150 -12.20 6.62 10.34
CA ASP A 150 -12.93 6.26 11.56
C ASP A 150 -13.95 7.35 11.94
N GLN A 151 -13.58 8.62 11.85
CA GLN A 151 -14.49 9.75 12.09
C GLN A 151 -15.66 9.72 11.13
N ALA A 152 -15.40 9.55 9.83
CA ALA A 152 -16.44 9.52 8.81
C ALA A 152 -17.40 8.32 8.97
N GLU A 153 -16.92 7.20 9.51
CA GLU A 153 -17.74 6.05 9.86
C GLU A 153 -18.59 6.30 11.12
N ALA A 154 -18.02 6.94 12.14
CA ALA A 154 -18.73 7.29 13.36
C ALA A 154 -19.88 8.27 13.09
N GLU A 155 -19.64 9.31 12.28
CA GLU A 155 -20.66 10.29 11.86
C GLU A 155 -21.80 9.62 11.07
N ARG A 156 -21.49 8.63 10.24
CA ARG A 156 -22.53 7.86 9.52
C ARG A 156 -23.40 7.04 10.47
N ARG A 157 -22.83 6.46 11.52
CA ARG A 157 -23.59 5.69 12.52
C ARG A 157 -24.47 6.57 13.40
N SER A 158 -24.01 7.77 13.76
CA SER A 158 -24.80 8.72 14.55
C SER A 158 -25.88 9.44 13.72
N GLY A 159 -25.65 9.65 12.42
CA GLY A 159 -26.61 10.28 11.50
C GLY A 159 -27.73 9.36 11.00
N GLY A 160 -27.55 8.04 11.01
CA GLY A 160 -28.56 7.06 10.55
C GLY A 160 -29.70 6.77 11.52
N GLY A 161 -29.78 7.49 12.65
CA GLY A 161 -30.80 7.30 13.69
C GLY A 161 -31.91 8.36 13.73
N ARG A 162 -32.09 9.15 12.66
CA ARG A 162 -33.19 10.13 12.54
C ARG A 162 -34.06 9.83 11.34
#